data_AF-A0A9J7BUZ3-F1
#
_entry.id   AF-A0A9J7BUZ3-F1
#
_cell.length_a   1.000
_cell.length_b   1.000
_cell.length_c   1.000
_cell.angle_alpha   90.00
_cell.angle_beta   90.00
_cell.angle_gamma   90.00
#
_symmetry.space_group_name_H-M   'P 1'
#
loop_
_entity.id
_entity.type
_entity.pdbx_description
1 polymer ?
#
loop_
_entity_poly.entity_id
_entity_poly.type
_entity_poly.pdbx_seq_one_letter_code
_entity_poly.pdbx_strand_id
1 'polypeptide(L)'
;MPNQDQNPKAMLDPREPLPPQAQDFARKLNKMLDGHQKDEATVAQQFEGLEGMFDLIAAGLYSLASMLVGEGEDSIRLVETAVANAEVSACSQPEEARLSGRRALVAAALNLIAARNPESLAAPAGLEHADTCIEDDDLDAAGVSREELERMMAGPDRDRMRAWLESLPTPTRTIFVLRAVAGYSTAQTAAALAEFAGPRAAGWKPEAVRELFRQGLCSLASQMVKAGIH
;
A
#
# COMPACT_ATOMS: atom_id res chain seq x y z
N MET A 1 -7.27 -22.41 -22.57
CA MET A 1 -8.32 -21.37 -22.45
C MET A 1 -7.76 -20.27 -21.56
N PRO A 2 -7.69 -19.01 -22.00
CA PRO A 2 -7.13 -17.95 -21.18
C PRO A 2 -8.14 -17.61 -20.08
N ASN A 3 -7.68 -17.67 -18.84
CA ASN A 3 -8.47 -17.44 -17.64
C ASN A 3 -8.66 -15.92 -17.48
N GLN A 4 -9.80 -15.40 -17.93
CA GLN A 4 -10.05 -13.96 -18.08
C GLN A 4 -10.58 -13.25 -16.82
N ASP A 5 -10.67 -13.93 -15.67
CA ASP A 5 -11.23 -13.35 -14.44
C ASP A 5 -10.21 -13.27 -13.28
N GLN A 6 -8.94 -12.97 -13.57
CA GLN A 6 -8.00 -12.55 -12.52
C GLN A 6 -8.20 -11.07 -12.23
N ASN A 7 -9.21 -10.79 -11.40
CA ASN A 7 -9.59 -9.45 -11.00
C ASN A 7 -8.51 -8.86 -10.07
N PRO A 8 -7.76 -7.81 -10.47
CA PRO A 8 -6.73 -7.19 -9.64
C PRO A 8 -7.27 -6.54 -8.35
N LYS A 9 -8.60 -6.48 -8.18
CA LYS A 9 -9.28 -6.00 -6.97
C LYS A 9 -8.96 -6.84 -5.72
N ALA A 10 -8.83 -8.16 -5.85
CA ALA A 10 -8.72 -9.05 -4.69
C ALA A 10 -7.39 -9.03 -3.95
N MET A 11 -6.48 -8.15 -4.34
CA MET A 11 -5.12 -8.14 -3.79
C MET A 11 -4.68 -6.81 -3.23
N LEU A 12 -5.56 -5.80 -3.23
CA LEU A 12 -5.37 -4.54 -2.50
C LEU A 12 -5.88 -4.67 -1.05
N ASP A 13 -6.88 -5.52 -0.80
CA ASP A 13 -7.34 -5.85 0.55
C ASP A 13 -6.66 -7.13 1.12
N PRO A 14 -5.87 -7.03 2.22
CA PRO A 14 -5.38 -8.21 2.95
C PRO A 14 -6.47 -9.10 3.56
N ARG A 15 -7.74 -8.69 3.54
CA ARG A 15 -8.90 -9.43 4.08
C ARG A 15 -9.70 -10.15 2.99
N GLU A 16 -9.45 -9.88 1.72
CA GLU A 16 -10.13 -10.62 0.64
C GLU A 16 -9.58 -12.04 0.52
N PRO A 17 -10.46 -13.04 0.30
CA PRO A 17 -10.03 -14.41 0.16
C PRO A 17 -9.09 -14.54 -1.02
N LEU A 18 -7.93 -15.14 -0.74
CA LEU A 18 -6.89 -15.45 -1.71
C LEU A 18 -7.51 -16.08 -2.97
N PRO A 19 -7.08 -15.68 -4.19
CA PRO A 19 -7.50 -16.40 -5.39
C PRO A 19 -7.19 -17.89 -5.22
N PRO A 20 -7.95 -18.82 -5.81
CA PRO A 20 -7.80 -20.25 -5.56
C PRO A 20 -6.36 -20.76 -5.72
N GLN A 21 -5.62 -20.14 -6.64
CA GLN A 21 -4.22 -20.43 -6.98
C GLN A 21 -3.21 -19.92 -5.93
N ALA A 22 -3.59 -18.99 -5.06
CA ALA A 22 -2.67 -18.40 -4.08
C ALA A 22 -2.33 -19.34 -2.92
N GLN A 23 -3.21 -20.29 -2.57
CA GLN A 23 -2.86 -21.34 -1.60
C GLN A 23 -1.80 -22.30 -2.17
N ASP A 24 -1.94 -22.67 -3.44
CA ASP A 24 -0.96 -23.51 -4.13
C ASP A 24 0.37 -22.76 -4.35
N PHE A 25 0.31 -21.47 -4.69
CA PHE A 25 1.47 -20.59 -4.75
C PHE A 25 2.21 -20.52 -3.42
N ALA A 26 1.51 -20.26 -2.31
CA ALA A 26 2.13 -20.15 -0.99
C ALA A 26 2.72 -21.48 -0.52
N ARG A 27 2.06 -22.62 -0.80
CA ARG A 27 2.60 -23.95 -0.51
C ARG A 27 3.89 -24.21 -1.28
N LYS A 28 3.91 -23.90 -2.58
CA LYS A 28 5.10 -24.03 -3.44
C LYS A 28 6.22 -23.09 -2.98
N LEU A 29 5.91 -21.84 -2.65
CA LEU A 29 6.86 -20.86 -2.12
C LEU A 29 7.49 -21.34 -0.81
N ASN A 30 6.71 -21.82 0.15
CA ASN A 30 7.23 -22.35 1.41
C ASN A 30 8.12 -23.58 1.21
N LYS A 31 7.79 -24.45 0.25
CA LYS A 31 8.65 -25.58 -0.13
C LYS A 31 9.95 -25.12 -0.80
N MET A 32 9.95 -23.97 -1.47
CA MET A 32 11.15 -23.40 -2.08
C MET A 32 12.12 -22.82 -1.04
N LEU A 33 11.63 -22.46 0.13
CA LEU A 33 12.35 -21.79 1.21
C LEU A 33 12.83 -22.74 2.32
N ASP A 34 13.08 -24.01 1.98
CA ASP A 34 13.63 -25.03 2.87
C ASP A 34 15.12 -24.84 3.23
N GLY A 35 15.72 -23.70 2.86
CA GLY A 35 17.11 -23.36 3.14
C GLY A 35 18.12 -23.97 2.16
N HIS A 36 17.68 -24.74 1.16
CA HIS A 36 18.56 -25.27 0.12
C HIS A 36 18.61 -24.32 -1.08
N GLN A 37 19.83 -24.09 -1.62
CA GLN A 37 19.98 -23.43 -2.92
C GLN A 37 19.33 -24.29 -4.00
N LYS A 38 18.48 -23.65 -4.81
CA LYS A 38 17.81 -24.27 -5.96
C LYS A 38 18.26 -23.55 -7.22
N ASP A 39 18.51 -24.31 -8.29
CA ASP A 39 18.82 -23.73 -9.60
C ASP A 39 17.58 -23.12 -10.24
N GLU A 40 17.83 -22.25 -11.22
CA GLU A 40 16.79 -21.49 -11.93
C GLU A 40 15.77 -22.39 -12.63
N ALA A 41 16.20 -23.54 -13.16
CA ALA A 41 15.32 -24.50 -13.82
C ALA A 41 14.35 -25.17 -12.82
N THR A 42 14.84 -25.50 -11.62
CA THR A 42 14.04 -26.04 -10.53
C THR A 42 13.03 -25.02 -10.02
N VAL A 43 13.43 -23.75 -9.91
CA VAL A 43 12.52 -22.65 -9.55
C VAL A 43 11.42 -22.49 -10.62
N ALA A 44 11.81 -22.39 -11.89
CA ALA A 44 10.88 -22.21 -13.01
C ALA A 44 9.85 -23.37 -13.08
N GLN A 45 10.30 -24.61 -12.93
CA GLN A 45 9.41 -25.78 -12.95
C GLN A 45 8.44 -25.80 -11.76
N GLN A 46 8.87 -25.34 -10.58
CA GLN A 46 7.98 -25.31 -9.41
C GLN A 46 6.89 -24.25 -9.56
N PHE A 47 7.17 -23.14 -10.23
CA PHE A 47 6.21 -22.05 -10.41
C PHE A 47 5.54 -22.00 -11.78
N GLU A 48 5.76 -22.99 -12.64
CA GLU A 48 5.09 -23.10 -13.94
C GLU A 48 3.56 -23.02 -13.78
N GLY A 49 2.94 -22.11 -14.53
CA GLY A 49 1.50 -21.83 -14.48
C GLY A 49 1.06 -20.88 -13.36
N LEU A 50 2.01 -20.31 -12.60
CA LEU A 50 1.77 -19.30 -11.55
C LEU A 50 2.38 -17.94 -11.90
N GLU A 51 2.83 -17.73 -13.13
CA GLU A 51 3.45 -16.48 -13.60
C GLU A 51 2.50 -15.29 -13.41
N GLY A 52 1.20 -15.49 -13.66
CA GLY A 52 0.18 -14.47 -13.44
C GLY A 52 0.06 -14.01 -11.97
N MET A 53 0.40 -14.86 -10.99
CA MET A 53 0.41 -14.46 -9.57
C MET A 53 1.56 -13.50 -9.26
N PHE A 54 2.74 -13.71 -9.87
CA PHE A 54 3.86 -12.77 -9.71
C PHE A 54 3.55 -11.44 -10.38
N ASP A 55 2.97 -11.45 -11.57
CA ASP A 55 2.55 -10.24 -12.29
C ASP A 55 1.53 -9.44 -11.48
N LEU A 56 0.56 -10.11 -10.84
CA LEU A 56 -0.39 -9.47 -9.95
C LEU A 56 0.28 -8.86 -8.72
N ILE A 57 1.26 -9.55 -8.12
CA ILE A 57 1.96 -9.05 -6.91
C ILE A 57 2.79 -7.83 -7.27
N ALA A 58 3.53 -7.90 -8.36
CA ALA A 58 4.30 -6.78 -8.88
C ALA A 58 3.40 -5.59 -9.24
N ALA A 59 2.25 -5.82 -9.88
CA ALA A 59 1.30 -4.76 -10.21
C ALA A 59 0.71 -4.07 -8.97
N GLY A 60 0.38 -4.85 -7.93
CA GLY A 60 -0.10 -4.33 -6.65
C GLY A 60 0.96 -3.51 -5.91
N LEU A 61 2.19 -4.01 -5.84
CA LEU A 61 3.32 -3.31 -5.24
C LEU A 61 3.67 -2.04 -6.03
N TYR A 62 3.67 -2.09 -7.36
CA TYR A 62 3.92 -0.94 -8.22
C TYR A 62 2.87 0.14 -8.04
N SER A 63 1.58 -0.24 -7.93
CA SER A 63 0.49 0.69 -7.69
C SER A 63 0.67 1.40 -6.34
N LEU A 64 1.01 0.66 -5.29
CA LEU A 64 1.31 1.22 -3.97
C LEU A 64 2.52 2.14 -4.00
N ALA A 65 3.62 1.73 -4.63
CA ALA A 65 4.83 2.53 -4.78
C ALA A 65 4.56 3.85 -5.53
N SER A 66 3.83 3.77 -6.65
CA SER A 66 3.49 4.94 -7.47
C SER A 66 2.66 5.97 -6.68
N MET A 67 1.75 5.51 -5.82
CA MET A 67 0.96 6.40 -4.96
C MET A 67 1.80 7.07 -3.86
N LEU A 68 2.88 6.44 -3.39
CA LEU A 68 3.76 6.99 -2.36
C LEU A 68 4.79 7.97 -2.94
N VAL A 69 5.46 7.60 -4.05
CA VAL A 69 6.65 8.31 -4.53
C VAL A 69 6.54 8.91 -5.94
N GLY A 70 5.40 8.71 -6.61
CA GLY A 70 5.16 9.07 -8.02
C GLY A 70 5.49 7.94 -9.00
N GLU A 71 5.03 8.06 -10.24
CA GLU A 71 5.35 7.10 -11.31
C GLU A 71 6.81 7.24 -11.79
N GLY A 72 7.36 6.16 -12.34
CA GLY A 72 8.70 6.15 -12.95
C GLY A 72 9.71 5.29 -12.20
N GLU A 73 11.00 5.52 -12.47
CA GLU A 73 12.10 4.63 -12.05
C GLU A 73 12.12 4.34 -10.54
N ASP A 74 11.81 5.33 -9.72
CA ASP A 74 11.78 5.15 -8.27
C ASP A 74 10.69 4.18 -7.80
N SER A 75 9.51 4.18 -8.43
CA SER A 75 8.45 3.23 -8.11
C SER A 75 8.84 1.80 -8.50
N ILE A 76 9.50 1.62 -9.63
CA ILE A 76 10.01 0.31 -10.10
C ILE A 76 11.08 -0.21 -9.14
N ARG A 77 12.08 0.62 -8.84
CA ARG A 77 13.18 0.27 -7.93
C ARG A 77 12.69 -0.07 -6.52
N LEU A 78 11.62 0.58 -6.05
CA LEU A 78 11.00 0.23 -4.76
C LEU A 78 10.34 -1.15 -4.80
N VAL A 79 9.69 -1.53 -5.89
CA VAL A 79 9.13 -2.88 -6.05
C VAL A 79 10.25 -3.91 -6.03
N GLU A 80 11.32 -3.70 -6.80
CA GLU A 80 12.50 -4.58 -6.81
C GLU A 80 13.12 -4.71 -5.42
N THR A 81 13.31 -3.59 -4.74
CA THR A 81 13.86 -3.56 -3.37
C THR A 81 12.95 -4.29 -2.39
N ALA A 82 11.63 -4.10 -2.48
CA ALA A 82 10.67 -4.78 -1.62
C ALA A 82 10.62 -6.29 -1.87
N VAL A 83 10.72 -6.72 -3.13
CA VAL A 83 10.79 -8.14 -3.48
C VAL A 83 12.10 -8.76 -3.00
N ALA A 84 13.22 -8.05 -3.13
CA ALA A 84 14.53 -8.52 -2.69
C ALA A 84 14.68 -8.56 -1.16
N ASN A 85 14.11 -7.59 -0.45
CA ASN A 85 14.21 -7.44 1.01
C ASN A 85 13.00 -7.96 1.78
N ALA A 86 11.98 -8.49 1.09
CA ALA A 86 10.98 -9.30 1.75
C ALA A 86 11.71 -10.51 2.33
N GLU A 87 12.12 -10.40 3.59
CA GLU A 87 12.63 -11.54 4.33
C GLU A 87 11.51 -12.57 4.35
N VAL A 88 11.62 -13.56 3.46
CA VAL A 88 10.79 -14.75 3.53
C VAL A 88 11.39 -15.64 4.61
N SER A 89 11.39 -15.13 5.84
CA SER A 89 11.28 -16.05 6.98
C SER A 89 10.12 -16.95 6.66
N ALA A 90 10.31 -18.27 6.80
CA ALA A 90 9.35 -19.30 6.42
C ALA A 90 8.01 -19.08 7.13
N CYS A 91 7.20 -18.15 6.60
CA CYS A 91 5.91 -17.78 7.16
C CYS A 91 5.01 -18.96 6.87
N SER A 92 4.61 -19.64 7.93
CA SER A 92 3.66 -20.74 7.87
C SER A 92 2.29 -20.29 7.32
N GLN A 93 2.05 -18.97 7.15
CA GLN A 93 0.81 -18.41 6.63
C GLN A 93 1.01 -17.45 5.42
N PRO A 94 0.24 -17.63 4.32
CA PRO A 94 0.30 -16.79 3.12
C PRO A 94 0.02 -15.30 3.36
N GLU A 95 -0.78 -14.97 4.38
CA GLU A 95 -1.12 -13.58 4.71
C GLU A 95 0.05 -12.83 5.34
N GLU A 96 0.85 -13.50 6.17
CA GLU A 96 2.05 -12.94 6.79
C GLU A 96 3.13 -12.60 5.74
N ALA A 97 3.27 -13.43 4.70
CA ALA A 97 4.19 -13.18 3.60
C ALA A 97 3.80 -11.93 2.77
N ARG A 98 2.49 -11.71 2.56
CA ARG A 98 1.98 -10.50 1.88
C ARG A 98 2.16 -9.25 2.72
N LEU A 99 1.92 -9.35 4.03
CA LEU A 99 2.18 -8.28 4.98
C LEU A 99 3.68 -7.92 5.02
N SER A 100 4.57 -8.91 4.95
CA SER A 100 6.02 -8.72 4.90
C SER A 100 6.46 -7.90 3.67
N GLY A 101 6.05 -8.30 2.46
CA GLY A 101 6.42 -7.58 1.23
C GLY A 101 5.87 -6.14 1.17
N ARG A 102 4.62 -5.93 1.61
CA ARG A 102 4.05 -4.57 1.71
C ARG A 102 4.77 -3.73 2.76
N ARG A 103 5.12 -4.30 3.91
CA ARG A 103 5.88 -3.60 4.95
C ARG A 103 7.28 -3.23 4.46
N ALA A 104 7.96 -4.12 3.76
CA ALA A 104 9.26 -3.84 3.15
C ALA A 104 9.16 -2.70 2.13
N LEU A 105 8.13 -2.70 1.27
CA LEU A 105 7.88 -1.62 0.32
C LEU A 105 7.61 -0.29 1.03
N VAL A 106 6.72 -0.29 2.03
CA VAL A 106 6.39 0.90 2.82
C VAL A 106 7.64 1.46 3.49
N ALA A 107 8.44 0.61 4.14
CA ALA A 107 9.68 1.03 4.79
C ALA A 107 10.65 1.66 3.77
N ALA A 108 10.85 1.01 2.61
CA ALA A 108 11.72 1.55 1.57
C ALA A 108 11.20 2.88 0.99
N ALA A 109 9.88 2.99 0.78
CA ALA A 109 9.25 4.20 0.26
C ALA A 109 9.37 5.38 1.25
N LEU A 110 9.13 5.14 2.54
CA LEU A 110 9.26 6.17 3.58
C LEU A 110 10.70 6.66 3.71
N ASN A 111 11.68 5.74 3.67
CA ASN A 111 13.09 6.10 3.66
C ASN A 111 13.45 6.96 2.43
N LEU A 112 12.94 6.59 1.23
CA LEU A 112 13.19 7.36 0.01
C LEU A 112 12.59 8.77 0.09
N ILE A 113 11.36 8.91 0.59
CA ILE A 113 10.71 10.22 0.78
C ILE A 113 11.53 11.09 1.74
N ALA A 114 11.95 10.52 2.88
CA ALA A 114 12.77 11.21 3.86
C ALA A 114 14.16 11.58 3.31
N ALA A 115 14.78 10.73 2.50
CA ALA A 115 16.07 11.01 1.87
C ALA A 115 15.99 12.15 0.85
N ARG A 116 14.89 12.23 0.07
CA ARG A 116 14.65 13.33 -0.88
C ARG A 116 14.42 14.67 -0.17
N ASN A 117 13.63 14.66 0.90
CA ASN A 117 13.37 15.84 1.72
C ASN A 117 13.07 15.44 3.17
N PRO A 118 14.03 15.61 4.09
CA PRO A 118 13.86 15.25 5.50
C PRO A 118 12.73 15.98 6.23
N GLU A 119 12.32 17.16 5.73
CA GLU A 119 11.20 17.92 6.30
C GLU A 119 9.84 17.44 5.82
N SER A 120 9.78 16.69 4.72
CA SER A 120 8.51 16.32 4.06
C SER A 120 7.62 15.41 4.90
N LEU A 121 8.20 14.73 5.89
CA LEU A 121 7.51 13.86 6.84
C LEU A 121 7.89 14.19 8.30
N ALA A 122 8.38 15.39 8.57
CA ALA A 122 8.66 15.82 9.93
C ALA A 122 7.39 15.77 10.79
N ALA A 123 7.53 15.27 12.02
CA ALA A 123 6.41 15.17 12.93
C ALA A 123 5.89 16.57 13.30
N PRO A 124 4.58 16.80 13.27
CA PRO A 124 4.01 18.10 13.60
C PRO A 124 4.16 18.38 15.10
N ALA A 125 4.56 19.61 15.45
CA ALA A 125 4.73 20.04 16.85
C ALA A 125 3.38 20.25 17.59
N GLY A 126 2.28 20.17 16.87
CA GLY A 126 0.91 20.32 17.36
C GLY A 126 0.02 20.59 16.15
N LEU A 127 -0.86 19.65 15.82
CA LEU A 127 -1.91 19.90 14.83
C LEU A 127 -3.07 20.55 15.56
N GLU A 128 -3.51 21.71 15.07
CA GLU A 128 -4.83 22.21 15.43
C GLU A 128 -5.88 21.27 14.86
N HIS A 129 -6.93 21.02 15.64
CA HIS A 129 -8.08 20.27 15.16
C HIS A 129 -8.72 21.08 14.03
N ALA A 130 -8.80 20.50 12.83
CA ALA A 130 -9.53 21.12 11.75
C ALA A 130 -11.02 20.82 11.91
N ASP A 131 -11.88 21.79 11.61
CA ASP A 131 -13.30 21.55 11.37
C ASP A 131 -13.42 20.64 10.14
N THR A 132 -13.39 19.34 10.38
CA THR A 132 -13.51 18.32 9.35
C THR A 132 -14.99 17.99 9.15
N CYS A 133 -15.38 17.81 7.91
CA CYS A 133 -16.70 17.34 7.50
C CYS A 133 -17.03 15.90 7.95
N ILE A 134 -16.09 15.21 8.62
CA ILE A 134 -16.21 13.80 9.05
C ILE A 134 -15.76 13.69 10.52
N GLU A 135 -16.64 13.11 11.35
CA GLU A 135 -16.45 12.94 12.79
C GLU A 135 -15.67 11.66 13.20
N ASP A 136 -15.48 10.74 12.27
CA ASP A 136 -14.69 9.52 12.48
C ASP A 136 -13.51 9.42 11.49
N ASP A 137 -12.54 8.54 11.75
CA ASP A 137 -11.37 8.33 10.88
C ASP A 137 -11.37 7.00 10.15
N ASP A 138 -12.54 6.40 10.02
CA ASP A 138 -12.80 5.23 9.17
C ASP A 138 -13.24 5.65 7.77
N LEU A 139 -12.86 4.86 6.76
CA LEU A 139 -13.23 5.10 5.36
C LEU A 139 -14.75 5.17 5.16
N ASP A 140 -15.49 4.31 5.87
CA ASP A 140 -16.95 4.26 5.84
C ASP A 140 -17.60 5.58 6.31
N ALA A 141 -16.93 6.33 7.20
CA ALA A 141 -17.42 7.62 7.68
C ALA A 141 -17.36 8.71 6.60
N ALA A 142 -16.52 8.52 5.57
CA ALA A 142 -16.50 9.36 4.37
C ALA A 142 -17.55 8.93 3.31
N GLY A 143 -18.35 7.90 3.60
CA GLY A 143 -19.27 7.28 2.64
C GLY A 143 -18.56 6.48 1.54
N VAL A 144 -17.26 6.18 1.71
CA VAL A 144 -16.45 5.47 0.71
C VAL A 144 -16.05 4.12 1.28
N SER A 145 -16.65 3.04 0.77
CA SER A 145 -16.15 1.70 1.05
C SER A 145 -14.75 1.50 0.46
N ARG A 146 -13.96 0.59 1.03
CA ARG A 146 -12.61 0.33 0.51
C ARG A 146 -12.65 -0.22 -0.92
N GLU A 147 -13.65 -1.05 -1.22
CA GLU A 147 -13.87 -1.61 -2.55
C GLU A 147 -14.23 -0.52 -3.58
N GLU A 148 -14.88 0.56 -3.14
CA GLU A 148 -15.15 1.75 -3.95
C GLU A 148 -13.88 2.55 -4.22
N LEU A 149 -13.06 2.75 -3.19
CA LEU A 149 -11.75 3.39 -3.33
C LEU A 149 -10.86 2.60 -4.29
N GLU A 150 -10.85 1.27 -4.18
CA GLU A 150 -10.11 0.39 -5.07
C GLU A 150 -10.64 0.41 -6.50
N ARG A 151 -11.96 0.44 -6.69
CA ARG A 151 -12.58 0.67 -8.00
C ARG A 151 -12.14 2.00 -8.60
N MET A 152 -12.07 3.06 -7.80
CA MET A 152 -11.58 4.36 -8.26
C MET A 152 -10.10 4.32 -8.63
N MET A 153 -9.28 3.54 -7.91
CA MET A 153 -7.84 3.42 -8.18
C MET A 153 -7.49 2.52 -9.37
N ALA A 154 -8.30 1.49 -9.64
CA ALA A 154 -8.05 0.52 -10.72
C ALA A 154 -8.95 0.72 -11.96
N GLY A 155 -10.00 1.54 -11.82
CA GLY A 155 -11.01 1.76 -12.85
C GLY A 155 -10.82 3.03 -13.67
N PRO A 156 -11.86 3.46 -14.40
CA PRO A 156 -11.83 4.64 -15.27
C PRO A 156 -11.44 5.95 -14.56
N ASP A 157 -11.62 5.99 -13.24
CA ASP A 157 -11.34 7.16 -12.41
C ASP A 157 -9.91 7.21 -11.87
N ARG A 158 -9.06 6.23 -12.25
CA ARG A 158 -7.68 6.09 -11.76
C ARG A 158 -6.87 7.36 -11.94
N ASP A 159 -6.97 7.99 -13.12
CA ASP A 159 -6.21 9.20 -13.41
C ASP A 159 -6.63 10.38 -12.52
N ARG A 160 -7.93 10.50 -12.26
CA ARG A 160 -8.47 11.55 -11.38
C ARG A 160 -8.05 11.31 -9.95
N MET A 161 -8.13 10.06 -9.47
CA MET A 161 -7.70 9.68 -8.13
C MET A 161 -6.21 9.93 -7.93
N ARG A 162 -5.38 9.62 -8.94
CA ARG A 162 -3.95 9.92 -8.92
C ARG A 162 -3.69 11.42 -8.85
N ALA A 163 -4.31 12.21 -9.72
CA ALA A 163 -4.16 13.67 -9.73
C ALA A 163 -4.58 14.29 -8.38
N TRP A 164 -5.63 13.76 -7.75
CA TRP A 164 -6.02 14.16 -6.41
C TRP A 164 -4.95 13.80 -5.36
N LEU A 165 -4.45 12.56 -5.32
CA LEU A 165 -3.39 12.15 -4.41
C LEU A 165 -2.14 13.04 -4.57
N GLU A 166 -1.76 13.36 -5.80
CA GLU A 166 -0.62 14.24 -6.12
C GLU A 166 -0.83 15.69 -5.65
N SER A 167 -2.06 16.16 -5.57
CA SER A 167 -2.39 17.50 -5.07
C SER A 167 -2.28 17.63 -3.55
N LEU A 168 -2.24 16.51 -2.82
CA LEU A 168 -2.17 16.52 -1.36
C LEU A 168 -0.75 16.86 -0.86
N PRO A 169 -0.62 17.55 0.28
CA PRO A 169 0.65 17.64 1.00
C PRO A 169 1.24 16.25 1.25
N THR A 170 2.57 16.14 1.19
CA THR A 170 3.26 14.83 1.31
C THR A 170 2.86 14.05 2.57
N PRO A 171 2.79 14.63 3.78
CA PRO A 171 2.32 13.91 4.97
C PRO A 171 0.90 13.35 4.80
N THR A 172 -0.02 14.15 4.29
CA THR A 172 -1.42 13.75 4.08
C THR A 172 -1.52 12.64 3.04
N ARG A 173 -0.82 12.77 1.90
CA ARG A 173 -0.76 11.72 0.86
C ARG A 173 -0.24 10.41 1.43
N THR A 174 0.90 10.46 2.12
CA THR A 174 1.55 9.27 2.70
C THR A 174 0.62 8.60 3.72
N ILE A 175 0.04 9.36 4.64
CA ILE A 175 -0.92 8.83 5.63
C ILE A 175 -2.13 8.22 4.94
N PHE A 176 -2.69 8.91 3.93
CA PHE A 176 -3.86 8.40 3.20
C PHE A 176 -3.56 7.08 2.51
N VAL A 177 -2.43 6.98 1.81
CA VAL A 177 -2.03 5.76 1.11
C VAL A 177 -1.76 4.61 2.11
N LEU A 178 -1.08 4.87 3.22
CA LEU A 178 -0.82 3.84 4.23
C LEU A 178 -2.12 3.30 4.85
N ARG A 179 -3.06 4.20 5.19
CA ARG A 179 -4.31 3.80 5.84
C ARG A 179 -5.31 3.20 4.87
N ALA A 180 -5.61 3.91 3.79
CA ALA A 180 -6.70 3.54 2.90
C ALA A 180 -6.32 2.45 1.89
N VAL A 181 -5.05 2.43 1.44
CA VAL A 181 -4.58 1.48 0.42
C VAL A 181 -3.81 0.33 1.06
N ALA A 182 -2.78 0.64 1.85
CA ALA A 182 -1.96 -0.40 2.46
C ALA A 182 -2.67 -1.11 3.63
N GLY A 183 -3.74 -0.53 4.17
CA GLY A 183 -4.58 -1.11 5.22
C GLY A 183 -4.02 -0.98 6.63
N TYR A 184 -3.11 -0.02 6.86
CA TYR A 184 -2.53 0.22 8.18
C TYR A 184 -3.55 0.90 9.09
N SER A 185 -3.59 0.48 10.36
CA SER A 185 -4.30 1.25 11.39
C SER A 185 -3.61 2.59 11.66
N THR A 186 -4.29 3.49 12.35
CA THR A 186 -3.73 4.78 12.81
C THR A 186 -2.43 4.57 13.61
N ALA A 187 -2.42 3.60 14.52
CA ALA A 187 -1.26 3.27 15.33
C ALA A 187 -0.11 2.67 14.50
N GLN A 188 -0.41 1.75 13.59
CA GLN A 188 0.60 1.17 12.70
C GLN A 188 1.21 2.22 11.77
N THR A 189 0.40 3.17 11.29
CA THR A 189 0.86 4.27 10.43
C THR A 189 1.80 5.20 11.20
N ALA A 190 1.44 5.59 12.44
CA ALA A 190 2.30 6.42 13.27
C ALA A 190 3.64 5.73 13.56
N ALA A 191 3.60 4.43 13.89
CA ALA A 191 4.80 3.64 14.13
C ALA A 191 5.69 3.55 12.88
N ALA A 192 5.12 3.26 11.71
CA ALA A 192 5.88 3.18 10.45
C ALA A 192 6.55 4.51 10.08
N LEU A 193 5.85 5.64 10.29
CA LEU A 193 6.43 6.98 10.07
C LEU A 193 7.59 7.24 11.04
N ALA A 194 7.40 6.97 12.34
CA ALA A 194 8.44 7.17 13.35
C ALA A 194 9.68 6.28 13.11
N GLU A 195 9.47 5.06 12.61
CA GLU A 195 10.53 4.07 12.39
C GLU A 195 11.30 4.33 11.07
N PHE A 196 10.60 4.68 9.98
CA PHE A 196 11.20 4.65 8.63
C PHE A 196 11.26 6.00 7.92
N ALA A 197 10.57 7.05 8.39
CA ALA A 197 10.58 8.36 7.74
C ALA A 197 11.68 9.32 8.26
N GLY A 198 12.72 8.76 8.87
CA GLY A 198 13.91 9.48 9.33
C GLY A 198 13.76 10.19 10.69
N PRO A 199 14.84 10.80 11.21
CA PRO A 199 14.88 11.28 12.60
C PRO A 199 13.84 12.35 12.96
N ARG A 200 13.49 13.22 12.00
CA ARG A 200 12.48 14.27 12.22
C ARG A 200 11.05 13.73 12.28
N ALA A 201 10.81 12.51 11.81
CA ALA A 201 9.53 11.84 11.87
C ALA A 201 9.30 11.09 13.21
N ALA A 202 10.32 10.95 14.06
CA ALA A 202 10.22 10.17 15.31
C ALA A 202 9.10 10.63 16.26
N GLY A 203 8.63 11.87 16.12
CA GLY A 203 7.55 12.44 16.93
C GLY A 203 6.13 12.13 16.45
N TRP A 204 5.92 11.33 15.40
CA TRP A 204 4.58 11.03 14.89
C TRP A 204 3.74 10.31 15.95
N LYS A 205 2.51 10.81 16.15
CA LYS A 205 1.54 10.24 17.10
C LYS A 205 0.27 9.81 16.39
N PRO A 206 -0.45 8.80 16.91
CA PRO A 206 -1.72 8.35 16.34
C PRO A 206 -2.74 9.48 16.15
N GLU A 207 -2.79 10.45 17.07
CA GLU A 207 -3.74 11.56 17.03
C GLU A 207 -3.50 12.47 15.82
N ALA A 208 -2.24 12.78 15.51
CA ALA A 208 -1.86 13.57 14.35
C ALA A 208 -2.13 12.82 13.03
N VAL A 209 -1.92 11.49 13.03
CA VAL A 209 -2.24 10.63 11.88
C VAL A 209 -3.75 10.61 11.62
N ARG A 210 -4.54 10.45 12.68
CA ARG A 210 -6.01 10.48 12.62
C ARG A 210 -6.50 11.80 12.04
N GLU A 211 -6.01 12.92 12.55
CA GLU A 211 -6.42 14.25 12.11
C GLU A 211 -6.12 14.48 10.62
N LEU A 212 -4.89 14.21 10.18
CA LEU A 212 -4.53 14.37 8.77
C LEU A 212 -5.27 13.40 7.85
N PHE A 213 -5.56 12.19 8.31
CA PHE A 213 -6.36 11.25 7.54
C PHE A 213 -7.78 11.77 7.30
N ARG A 214 -8.42 12.35 8.33
CA ARG A 214 -9.76 12.94 8.22
C ARG A 214 -9.79 14.15 7.28
N GLN A 215 -8.76 15.00 7.34
CA GLN A 215 -8.60 16.07 6.37
C GLN A 215 -8.48 15.53 4.94
N GLY A 216 -7.74 14.43 4.75
CA GLY A 216 -7.67 13.69 3.49
C GLY A 216 -9.03 13.18 3.03
N LEU A 217 -9.78 12.49 3.90
CA LEU A 217 -11.13 11.99 3.60
C LEU A 217 -12.10 13.11 3.21
N CYS A 218 -12.06 14.25 3.91
CA CYS A 218 -12.89 15.41 3.57
C CYS A 218 -12.52 16.04 2.24
N SER A 219 -11.22 16.11 1.94
CA SER A 219 -10.74 16.54 0.63
C SER A 219 -11.25 15.62 -0.48
N LEU A 220 -11.21 14.30 -0.25
CA LEU A 220 -11.73 13.31 -1.20
C LEU A 220 -13.24 13.47 -1.42
N ALA A 221 -14.02 13.52 -0.34
CA ALA A 221 -15.48 13.70 -0.41
C ALA A 221 -15.85 14.97 -1.20
N SER A 222 -15.13 16.07 -0.94
CA SER A 222 -15.31 17.33 -1.67
C SER A 222 -15.01 17.20 -3.17
N GLN A 223 -14.03 16.38 -3.55
CA GLN A 223 -13.74 16.10 -4.97
C GLN A 223 -14.84 15.25 -5.62
N MET A 224 -15.37 14.26 -4.90
CA MET A 224 -16.45 13.41 -5.42
C MET A 224 -17.73 14.21 -5.68
N VAL A 225 -18.10 15.10 -4.75
CA VAL A 225 -19.25 16.01 -4.94
C VAL A 225 -19.05 16.92 -6.16
N LYS A 226 -17.85 17.50 -6.33
CA LYS A 226 -17.55 18.32 -7.52
C LYS A 226 -17.61 17.54 -8.83
N ALA A 227 -17.30 16.25 -8.79
CA ALA A 227 -17.35 15.36 -9.94
C ALA A 227 -18.76 14.82 -10.25
N GLY A 228 -19.76 15.09 -9.40
CA GLY A 228 -21.13 14.57 -9.56
C GLY A 228 -21.24 13.06 -9.32
N ILE A 229 -20.33 12.49 -8.53
CA ILE A 229 -20.31 11.07 -8.17
C ILE A 229 -20.99 10.93 -6.81
N HIS A 230 -22.08 10.16 -6.78
CA HIS A 230 -22.89 9.84 -5.60
C HIS A 230 -22.75 8.37 -5.26
#